data_AF-A0A8H5Z7J3-F1
#
_entry.id   AF-A0A8H5Z7J3-F1
#
_cell.length_a   1.000
_cell.length_b   1.000
_cell.length_c   1.000
_cell.angle_alpha   90.00
_cell.angle_beta   90.00
_cell.angle_gamma   90.00
#
_symmetry.space_group_name_H-M   'P 1'
#
loop_
_entity.id
_entity.type
_entity.pdbx_description
1 polymer ?
#
loop_
_entity_poly.entity_id
_entity_poly.type
_entity_poly.pdbx_seq_one_letter_code
_entity_poly.pdbx_strand_id
1 'polypeptide(L)'
;MARHSLFKFWAASLATLSLFTPTDCTKLWPNAGALPGIIPAPCRAALTANITCSDFITAREIVNDVPINSQFLKTYCTTDCRRSLQTWATNVNTRCGNTIYNFTNATKQSGNDIAQPMLWAQNVACLAEP
;
A
#
# COMPACT_ATOMS: atom_id res chain seq x y z
N MET A 1 12.02 65.06 -18.83
CA MET A 1 13.15 64.32 -18.22
C MET A 1 12.68 63.87 -16.84
N ALA A 2 12.13 62.68 -16.58
CA ALA A 2 12.53 61.28 -16.82
C ALA A 2 13.69 60.77 -15.94
N ARG A 3 13.34 59.73 -15.13
CA ARG A 3 14.15 58.68 -14.47
C ARG A 3 14.73 58.99 -13.06
N HIS A 4 14.81 58.06 -12.10
CA HIS A 4 14.40 56.66 -11.90
C HIS A 4 14.60 56.30 -10.40
N SER A 5 13.67 55.51 -9.83
CA SER A 5 13.88 54.27 -9.03
C SER A 5 14.74 54.31 -7.74
N LEU A 6 14.43 53.60 -6.64
CA LEU A 6 14.22 52.15 -6.55
C LEU A 6 13.38 51.77 -5.31
N PHE A 7 12.45 50.85 -5.55
CA PHE A 7 11.57 50.22 -4.59
C PHE A 7 12.33 49.31 -3.62
N LYS A 8 11.90 49.36 -2.34
CA LYS A 8 12.24 48.39 -1.29
C LYS A 8 11.80 47.00 -1.75
N PHE A 9 12.76 46.09 -1.90
CA PHE A 9 12.50 44.68 -2.17
C PHE A 9 11.89 44.03 -0.92
N TRP A 10 10.63 43.63 -1.04
CA TRP A 10 9.95 42.76 -0.10
C TRP A 10 10.57 41.36 -0.19
N ALA A 11 10.98 40.80 0.95
CA ALA A 11 11.27 39.38 1.06
C ALA A 11 9.95 38.61 1.01
N ALA A 12 9.65 37.99 -0.13
CA ALA A 12 8.54 37.05 -0.24
C ALA A 12 9.01 35.69 0.29
N SER A 13 8.60 35.36 1.51
CA SER A 13 8.72 34.01 2.06
C SER A 13 7.91 33.04 1.21
N LEU A 14 8.58 32.17 0.46
CA LEU A 14 7.96 31.04 -0.25
C LEU A 14 7.52 30.01 0.80
N ALA A 15 6.27 30.10 1.23
CA ALA A 15 5.61 29.01 1.93
C ALA A 15 5.41 27.85 0.95
N THR A 16 6.28 26.85 1.00
CA THR A 16 6.07 25.55 0.35
C THR A 16 4.83 24.90 0.94
N LEU A 17 3.69 25.02 0.25
CA LEU A 17 2.51 24.20 0.49
C LEU A 17 2.87 22.75 0.16
N SER A 18 3.13 21.95 1.19
CA SER A 18 3.14 20.49 1.07
C SER A 18 1.73 20.06 0.64
N LEU A 19 1.57 19.72 -0.64
CA LEU A 19 0.38 19.03 -1.14
C LEU A 19 0.33 17.66 -0.46
N PHE A 20 -0.35 17.58 0.68
CA PHE A 20 -0.80 16.30 1.24
C PHE A 20 -1.86 15.77 0.27
N THR A 21 -1.44 15.01 -0.74
CA THR A 21 -2.38 14.16 -1.47
C THR A 21 -2.87 13.12 -0.46
N PRO A 22 -4.19 12.93 -0.28
CA PRO A 22 -4.69 11.86 0.56
C PRO A 22 -4.12 10.56 0.04
N THR A 23 -3.26 9.93 0.83
CA THR A 23 -2.81 8.58 0.54
C THR A 23 -3.94 7.65 0.90
N ASP A 24 -4.65 7.14 -0.11
CA ASP A 24 -5.67 6.12 0.09
C ASP A 24 -5.03 4.94 0.82
N CYS A 25 -5.48 4.71 2.06
CA CYS A 25 -5.00 3.62 2.89
C CYS A 25 -6.00 2.49 2.84
N THR A 26 -5.65 1.42 2.15
CA THR A 26 -6.48 0.22 2.05
C THR A 26 -6.04 -0.81 3.10
N LYS A 27 -7.02 -1.56 3.60
CA LYS A 27 -6.78 -2.73 4.45
C LYS A 27 -7.50 -3.93 3.85
N LEU A 28 -6.92 -5.11 4.02
CA LEU A 28 -7.58 -6.35 3.63
C LEU A 28 -8.70 -6.73 4.62
N TRP A 29 -8.53 -6.39 5.89
CA TRP A 29 -9.56 -6.53 6.92
C TRP A 29 -9.73 -5.24 7.72
N PRO A 30 -10.96 -4.87 8.13
CA PRO A 30 -11.22 -3.59 8.78
C PRO A 30 -10.53 -3.47 10.15
N ASN A 31 -10.50 -4.56 10.93
CA ASN A 31 -9.89 -4.62 12.25
C ASN A 31 -9.61 -6.08 12.69
N ALA A 32 -8.85 -6.25 13.77
CA ALA A 32 -8.47 -7.56 14.31
C ALA A 32 -9.65 -8.41 14.82
N GLY A 33 -10.80 -7.79 15.14
CA GLY A 33 -12.02 -8.48 15.56
C GLY A 33 -12.78 -9.12 14.41
N ALA A 34 -12.50 -8.73 13.16
CA ALA A 34 -13.04 -9.38 11.97
C ALA A 34 -12.35 -10.72 11.65
N LEU A 35 -11.27 -11.06 12.36
CA LEU A 35 -10.50 -12.28 12.18
C LEU A 35 -10.80 -13.29 13.29
N PRO A 36 -10.83 -14.60 12.99
CA PRO A 36 -11.08 -15.64 13.99
C PRO A 36 -10.12 -15.60 15.18
N GLY A 37 -10.66 -15.85 16.38
CA GLY A 37 -9.90 -15.82 17.63
C GLY A 37 -8.74 -16.82 17.72
N ILE A 38 -8.77 -17.88 16.89
CA ILE A 38 -7.71 -18.89 16.76
C ILE A 38 -6.42 -18.32 16.17
N ILE A 39 -6.50 -17.24 15.39
CA ILE A 39 -5.33 -16.56 14.82
C ILE A 39 -4.68 -15.74 15.93
N PRO A 40 -3.38 -15.89 16.26
CA PRO A 40 -2.74 -15.13 17.33
C PRO A 40 -2.91 -13.62 17.20
N ALA A 41 -3.07 -12.91 18.32
CA ALA A 41 -3.28 -11.45 18.31
C ALA A 41 -2.21 -10.67 17.52
N PRO A 42 -0.90 -10.99 17.60
CA PRO A 42 0.11 -10.32 16.78
C PRO A 42 -0.08 -10.53 15.28
N CYS A 43 -0.54 -11.70 14.87
CA CYS A 43 -0.84 -11.99 13.46
C CYS A 43 -2.07 -11.22 12.98
N ARG A 44 -3.16 -11.19 13.77
CA ARG A 44 -4.35 -10.39 13.44
C ARG A 44 -4.04 -8.89 13.33
N ALA A 45 -3.17 -8.38 14.20
CA ALA A 45 -2.71 -7.00 14.13
C ALA A 45 -1.92 -6.72 12.83
N ALA A 46 -1.02 -7.63 12.44
CA ALA A 46 -0.27 -7.50 11.19
C ALA A 46 -1.19 -7.53 9.95
N LEU A 47 -2.15 -8.47 9.91
CA LEU A 47 -3.08 -8.63 8.80
C LEU A 47 -4.03 -7.42 8.61
N THR A 48 -4.27 -6.64 9.67
CA THR A 48 -5.21 -5.50 9.68
C THR A 48 -4.51 -4.14 9.67
N ALA A 49 -3.19 -4.13 9.45
CA ALA A 49 -2.42 -2.90 9.30
C ALA A 49 -2.76 -2.18 7.97
N ASN A 50 -2.62 -0.86 7.98
CA ASN A 50 -2.84 -0.01 6.80
C ASN A 50 -1.78 -0.28 5.74
N ILE A 51 -2.22 -0.27 4.47
CA ILE A 51 -1.36 -0.25 3.29
C ILE A 51 -1.69 1.00 2.50
N THR A 52 -0.70 1.79 2.12
CA THR A 52 -0.83 3.11 1.47
C THR A 52 -1.19 3.02 -0.01
N CYS A 53 -1.78 1.89 -0.42
CA CYS A 53 -2.20 1.64 -1.80
C CYS A 53 -3.69 1.94 -1.93
N SER A 54 -4.09 2.53 -3.06
CA SER A 54 -5.50 2.84 -3.35
C SER A 54 -6.36 1.60 -3.59
N ASP A 55 -5.76 0.54 -4.11
CA ASP A 55 -6.36 -0.80 -4.27
C ASP A 55 -5.25 -1.85 -4.43
N PHE A 56 -5.61 -3.11 -4.65
CA PHE A 56 -4.68 -4.22 -4.87
C PHE A 56 -4.85 -4.88 -6.23
N ILE A 57 -3.72 -5.27 -6.82
CA ILE A 57 -3.71 -6.27 -7.88
C ILE A 57 -3.46 -7.62 -7.24
N THR A 58 -4.29 -8.60 -7.59
CA THR A 58 -4.13 -9.98 -7.14
C THR A 58 -3.18 -10.74 -8.05
N ALA A 59 -2.51 -11.76 -7.49
CA ALA A 59 -1.68 -12.65 -8.30
C ALA A 59 -2.47 -13.34 -9.42
N ARG A 60 -3.76 -13.61 -9.20
CA ARG A 60 -4.66 -14.20 -10.20
C ARG A 60 -4.90 -13.26 -11.38
N GLU A 61 -5.05 -11.96 -11.15
CA GLU A 61 -5.22 -10.99 -12.24
C GLU A 61 -3.97 -10.93 -13.12
N ILE A 62 -2.78 -10.96 -12.52
CA ILE A 62 -1.51 -11.03 -13.26
C ILE A 62 -1.41 -12.31 -14.09
N VAL A 63 -1.66 -13.49 -13.49
CA VAL A 63 -1.52 -14.78 -14.18
C VAL A 63 -2.52 -14.95 -15.34
N ASN A 64 -3.69 -14.30 -15.24
CA ASN A 64 -4.73 -14.36 -16.27
C ASN A 64 -4.64 -13.21 -17.28
N ASP A 65 -3.55 -12.44 -17.30
CA ASP A 65 -3.34 -11.29 -18.20
C ASP A 65 -4.53 -10.31 -18.20
N VAL A 66 -5.14 -10.08 -17.03
CA VAL A 66 -6.28 -9.16 -16.91
C VAL A 66 -5.79 -7.76 -17.26
N PRO A 67 -6.46 -7.03 -18.19
CA PRO A 67 -6.05 -5.68 -18.54
C PRO A 67 -6.13 -4.75 -17.32
N ILE A 68 -4.98 -4.18 -16.94
CA ILE A 68 -4.89 -3.24 -15.82
C ILE A 68 -4.88 -1.81 -16.36
N ASN A 69 -5.69 -0.95 -15.75
CA ASN A 69 -5.78 0.46 -16.10
C ASN A 69 -4.44 1.18 -15.82
N SER A 70 -3.90 1.88 -16.82
CA SER A 70 -2.61 2.58 -16.70
C SER A 70 -2.62 3.73 -15.70
N GLN A 71 -3.74 4.42 -15.51
CA GLN A 71 -3.89 5.45 -14.48
C GLN A 71 -3.87 4.85 -13.08
N PHE A 72 -4.43 3.65 -12.91
CA PHE A 72 -4.33 2.91 -11.66
C PHE A 72 -2.89 2.44 -11.39
N LEU A 73 -2.16 1.97 -12.40
CA LEU A 73 -0.74 1.62 -12.22
C LEU A 73 0.10 2.80 -11.72
N LYS A 74 -0.16 4.03 -12.19
CA LYS A 74 0.54 5.23 -11.71
C LYS A 74 0.34 5.51 -10.22
N THR A 75 -0.82 5.19 -9.65
CA THR A 75 -1.07 5.35 -8.21
C THR A 75 -0.59 4.14 -7.41
N TYR A 76 -0.74 2.94 -7.97
CA TYR A 76 -0.36 1.67 -7.37
C TYR A 76 1.16 1.44 -7.33
N CYS A 77 1.91 1.95 -8.30
CA CYS A 77 3.36 1.76 -8.38
C CYS A 77 4.19 2.87 -7.70
N THR A 78 3.53 3.79 -6.97
CA THR A 78 4.24 4.84 -6.20
C THR A 78 5.17 4.24 -5.15
N THR A 79 6.25 4.95 -4.83
CA THR A 79 7.23 4.50 -3.81
C THR A 79 6.58 4.26 -2.44
N ASP A 80 5.56 5.06 -2.08
CA ASP A 80 4.88 4.91 -0.79
C ASP A 80 3.97 3.68 -0.74
N CYS A 81 3.20 3.39 -1.80
CA CYS A 81 2.44 2.14 -1.90
C CYS A 81 3.39 0.92 -1.91
N ARG A 82 4.48 0.97 -2.67
CA ARG A 82 5.49 -0.12 -2.69
C ARG A 82 6.10 -0.39 -1.32
N ARG A 83 6.56 0.66 -0.65
CA ARG A 83 7.17 0.55 0.68
C ARG A 83 6.18 0.05 1.72
N SER A 84 4.95 0.56 1.70
CA SER A 84 3.92 0.16 2.66
C SER A 84 3.49 -1.29 2.47
N LEU A 85 3.32 -1.77 1.23
CA LEU A 85 2.98 -3.16 0.94
C LEU A 85 4.12 -4.11 1.33
N GLN A 86 5.37 -3.77 1.02
CA GLN A 86 6.53 -4.56 1.45
C GLN A 86 6.64 -4.64 2.98
N THR A 87 6.40 -3.53 3.67
CA THR A 87 6.40 -3.48 5.14
C THR A 87 5.29 -4.35 5.71
N TRP A 88 4.09 -4.25 5.16
CA TRP A 88 2.95 -5.09 5.55
C TRP A 88 3.25 -6.58 5.34
N ALA A 89 3.75 -6.97 4.16
CA ALA A 89 4.07 -8.36 3.86
C ALA A 89 5.17 -8.91 4.78
N THR A 90 6.18 -8.10 5.11
CA THR A 90 7.24 -8.46 6.07
C THR A 90 6.68 -8.67 7.47
N ASN A 91 5.77 -7.79 7.91
CA ASN A 91 5.10 -7.91 9.20
C ASN A 91 4.22 -9.16 9.28
N VAL A 92 3.46 -9.46 8.22
CA VAL A 92 2.67 -10.69 8.14
C VAL A 92 3.56 -11.92 8.18
N ASN A 93 4.66 -11.95 7.41
CA ASN A 93 5.62 -13.05 7.46
C ASN A 93 6.19 -13.25 8.88
N THR A 94 6.56 -12.16 9.55
CA THR A 94 7.15 -12.22 10.90
C THR A 94 6.15 -12.68 11.97
N ARG A 95 4.89 -12.24 11.89
CA ARG A 95 3.88 -12.46 12.94
C ARG A 95 2.96 -13.65 12.70
N CYS A 96 2.78 -14.05 11.44
CA CYS A 96 1.91 -15.14 11.03
C CYS A 96 2.71 -16.32 10.46
N GLY A 97 3.72 -16.03 9.64
CA GLY A 97 4.52 -17.03 8.93
C GLY A 97 3.68 -17.96 8.06
N ASN A 98 4.13 -19.22 7.98
CA ASN A 98 3.48 -20.29 7.22
C ASN A 98 2.50 -21.13 8.06
N THR A 99 2.18 -20.71 9.29
CA THR A 99 1.19 -21.41 10.11
C THR A 99 -0.18 -21.31 9.45
N ILE A 100 -0.81 -22.44 9.19
CA ILE A 100 -2.13 -22.51 8.54
C ILE A 100 -3.21 -22.19 9.57
N TYR A 101 -4.03 -21.19 9.26
CA TYR A 101 -5.20 -20.82 10.05
C TYR A 101 -6.48 -21.02 9.25
N ASN A 102 -7.59 -21.16 9.97
CA ASN A 102 -8.90 -21.10 9.37
C ASN A 102 -9.38 -19.65 9.37
N PHE A 103 -9.35 -18.97 8.22
CA PHE A 103 -9.75 -17.57 8.10
C PHE A 103 -11.26 -17.42 7.98
N THR A 104 -11.92 -18.39 7.36
CA THR A 104 -13.37 -18.56 7.25
C THR A 104 -13.68 -20.06 7.27
N ASN A 105 -14.94 -20.48 7.39
CA ASN A 105 -15.29 -21.91 7.44
C ASN A 105 -14.79 -22.76 6.24
N ALA A 106 -14.42 -22.12 5.13
CA ALA A 106 -13.96 -22.79 3.91
C ALA A 106 -12.50 -22.50 3.52
N THR A 107 -11.82 -21.54 4.16
CA THR A 107 -10.50 -21.09 3.71
C THR A 107 -9.42 -21.37 4.74
N LYS A 108 -8.62 -22.40 4.47
CA LYS A 108 -7.40 -22.73 5.21
C LYS A 108 -6.18 -22.22 4.45
N GLN A 109 -5.48 -21.28 5.04
CA GLN A 109 -4.27 -20.69 4.46
C GLN A 109 -3.41 -20.10 5.58
N SER A 110 -2.15 -19.84 5.31
CA SER A 110 -1.26 -19.10 6.19
C SER A 110 -1.34 -17.59 5.93
N GLY A 111 -0.71 -16.79 6.80
CA GLY A 111 -0.54 -15.37 6.53
C GLY A 111 0.30 -15.12 5.28
N ASN A 112 1.30 -15.97 5.04
CA ASN A 112 2.15 -15.85 3.84
C ASN A 112 1.43 -16.21 2.54
N ASP A 113 0.49 -17.15 2.58
CA ASP A 113 -0.37 -17.47 1.42
C ASP A 113 -1.26 -16.29 1.00
N ILE A 114 -1.43 -15.30 1.88
CA ILE A 114 -2.13 -14.05 1.58
C ILE A 114 -1.13 -12.97 1.16
N ALA A 115 -0.11 -12.71 1.98
CA ALA A 115 0.71 -11.52 1.82
C ALA A 115 1.78 -11.61 0.73
N GLN A 116 2.41 -12.78 0.55
CA GLN A 116 3.47 -12.94 -0.43
C GLN A 116 2.96 -12.85 -1.87
N PRO A 117 1.80 -13.44 -2.24
CA PRO A 117 1.24 -13.25 -3.58
C PRO A 117 0.89 -11.79 -3.89
N MET A 118 0.46 -11.00 -2.91
CA MET A 118 0.18 -9.57 -3.12
C MET A 118 1.46 -8.77 -3.37
N LEU A 119 2.53 -9.04 -2.60
CA LEU A 119 3.83 -8.41 -2.83
C LEU A 119 4.41 -8.81 -4.20
N TRP A 120 4.28 -10.09 -4.57
CA TRP A 120 4.67 -10.57 -5.89
C TRP A 120 3.88 -9.86 -7.01
N ALA A 121 2.56 -9.76 -6.87
CA ALA A 121 1.70 -9.11 -7.86
C ALA A 121 2.11 -7.64 -8.07
N GLN A 122 2.41 -6.91 -6.99
CA GLN A 122 2.93 -5.55 -7.10
C GLN A 122 4.27 -5.50 -7.83
N ASN A 123 5.21 -6.38 -7.49
CA ASN A 123 6.51 -6.42 -8.14
C ASN A 123 6.41 -6.68 -9.64
N VAL A 124 5.49 -7.55 -10.07
CA VAL A 124 5.27 -7.84 -11.49
C VAL A 124 4.54 -6.70 -12.19
N ALA A 125 3.47 -6.17 -11.60
CA ALA A 125 2.69 -5.08 -12.18
C ALA A 125 3.54 -3.81 -12.41
N CYS A 126 4.50 -3.56 -11.52
CA CYS A 126 5.35 -2.37 -11.54
C CYS A 126 6.73 -2.60 -12.17
N LEU A 127 6.91 -3.65 -13.00
CA LEU A 127 8.19 -3.88 -13.70
C LEU A 127 8.53 -2.77 -14.70
N ALA A 128 7.51 -2.13 -15.29
CA ALA A 128 7.69 -1.07 -16.28
C ALA A 128 7.57 0.35 -15.69
N GLU A 129 7.18 0.49 -14.43
CA GLU A 129 6.90 1.77 -13.77
C GLU A 129 7.89 1.99 -12.61
N PRO A 130 8.84 2.95 -12.71
CA PRO A 130 9.82 3.25 -11.68
C PRO A 130 9.23 3.92 -10.43
#